data_AF-A0A9X1R3V4-F1
#
_entry.id   AF-A0A9X1R3V4-F1
#
_cell.length_a   1.000
_cell.length_b   1.000
_cell.length_c   1.000
_cell.angle_alpha   90.00
_cell.angle_beta   90.00
_cell.angle_gamma   90.00
#
_symmetry.space_group_name_H-M   'P 1'
#
loop_
_entity.id
_entity.type
_entity.pdbx_description
1 polymer ?
#
loop_
_entity_poly.entity_id
_entity_poly.type
_entity_poly.pdbx_seq_one_letter_code
_entity_poly.pdbx_strand_id
1 'polypeptide(L)'
;MEIEKDYIKREIQKLNLILVSLIDKISGINSSNANNEISSINEVLEKEFDLTLEKISNINTTDLIKHISTLHESHIEKIVKLLYQFVVKIQSLDLKENYELNKTAEKGIIIIEFLNQKSKLFSVERMNMKKTLQLYL
;
A
#
# COMPACT_ATOMS: atom_id res chain seq x y z
N MET A 1 -18.28 20.67 -17.03
CA MET A 1 -17.73 19.33 -17.34
C MET A 1 -16.20 19.34 -17.45
N GLU A 2 -15.56 20.26 -18.19
CA GLU A 2 -14.08 20.29 -18.28
C GLU A 2 -13.39 20.62 -16.94
N ILE A 3 -13.89 21.64 -16.22
CA ILE A 3 -13.33 22.08 -14.93
C ILE A 3 -13.37 20.96 -13.88
N GLU A 4 -14.46 20.20 -13.84
CA GLU A 4 -14.66 19.07 -12.91
C GLU A 4 -13.72 17.90 -13.24
N LYS A 5 -13.57 17.59 -14.53
CA LYS A 5 -12.63 16.58 -15.01
C LYS A 5 -11.18 16.94 -14.68
N ASP A 6 -10.81 18.21 -14.83
CA ASP A 6 -9.47 18.71 -14.49
C ASP A 6 -9.23 18.72 -12.99
N TYR A 7 -10.25 19.03 -12.18
CA TYR A 7 -10.18 18.91 -10.74
C TYR A 7 -9.93 17.46 -10.30
N ILE A 8 -10.74 16.51 -10.78
CA ILE A 8 -10.58 15.08 -10.45
C ILE A 8 -9.19 14.58 -10.85
N LYS A 9 -8.72 14.96 -12.05
CA LYS A 9 -7.38 14.57 -12.52
C LYS A 9 -6.27 15.11 -11.60
N ARG A 10 -6.39 16.35 -11.12
CA ARG A 10 -5.43 16.95 -10.18
C ARG A 10 -5.44 16.24 -8.83
N GLU A 11 -6.60 15.90 -8.29
CA GLU A 11 -6.66 15.15 -7.02
C GLU A 11 -6.07 13.75 -7.16
N ILE A 12 -6.34 13.05 -8.27
CA ILE A 12 -5.70 11.74 -8.55
C ILE A 12 -4.17 11.88 -8.58
N GLN A 13 -3.65 12.91 -9.25
CA GLN A 13 -2.21 13.18 -9.33
C GLN A 13 -1.60 13.51 -7.97
N LYS A 14 -2.27 14.36 -7.18
CA LYS A 14 -1.83 14.73 -5.82
C LYS A 14 -1.72 13.50 -4.92
N LEU A 15 -2.76 12.66 -4.86
CA LEU A 15 -2.74 11.43 -4.07
C LEU A 15 -1.70 10.42 -4.56
N ASN A 16 -1.46 10.34 -5.88
CA ASN A 16 -0.36 9.53 -6.43
C ASN A 16 1.01 10.02 -5.93
N LEU A 17 1.25 11.34 -5.90
CA LEU A 17 2.50 11.91 -5.41
C LEU A 17 2.70 11.63 -3.92
N ILE A 18 1.63 11.72 -3.12
CA ILE A 18 1.65 11.35 -1.70
C ILE A 18 2.05 9.88 -1.55
N LEU A 19 1.42 8.96 -2.28
CA LEU A 19 1.78 7.54 -2.16
C LEU A 19 3.21 7.25 -2.63
N VAL A 20 3.71 7.95 -3.65
CA VAL A 20 5.12 7.86 -4.06
C VAL A 20 6.05 8.31 -2.95
N SER A 21 5.78 9.44 -2.30
CA SER A 21 6.63 9.92 -1.21
C SER A 21 6.63 8.97 -0.02
N LEU A 22 5.49 8.32 0.28
CA LEU A 22 5.43 7.28 1.32
C LEU A 22 6.26 6.04 0.96
N ILE A 23 6.27 5.61 -0.31
CA ILE A 23 7.12 4.51 -0.78
C ILE A 23 8.61 4.86 -0.64
N ASP A 24 8.98 6.08 -1.02
CA ASP A 24 10.36 6.56 -0.90
C ASP A 24 10.77 6.64 0.59
N LYS A 25 9.85 7.07 1.45
CA LYS A 25 10.03 7.10 2.90
C LYS A 25 10.30 5.72 3.49
N ILE A 26 9.52 4.71 3.11
CA ILE A 26 9.78 3.30 3.50
C ILE A 26 11.18 2.86 3.07
N SER A 27 11.56 3.20 1.85
CA SER A 27 12.87 2.82 1.31
C SER A 27 14.03 3.40 2.14
N GLY A 28 13.84 4.60 2.69
CA GLY A 28 14.78 5.30 3.57
C GLY A 28 14.82 4.85 5.03
N ILE A 29 13.91 3.95 5.45
CA ILE A 29 13.91 3.44 6.82
C ILE A 29 15.21 2.70 7.14
N ASN A 30 15.67 2.80 8.38
CA ASN A 30 16.74 2.01 8.96
C ASN A 30 16.40 1.71 10.44
N SER A 31 17.24 0.93 11.11
CA SER A 31 17.00 0.51 12.50
C SER A 31 16.88 1.68 13.49
N SER A 32 17.52 2.82 13.21
CA SER A 32 17.52 3.98 14.11
C SER A 32 16.29 4.88 13.99
N ASN A 33 15.58 4.85 12.85
CA ASN A 33 14.45 5.75 12.59
C ASN A 33 13.12 5.02 12.31
N ALA A 34 13.11 3.69 12.25
CA ALA A 34 11.94 2.90 11.84
C ALA A 34 10.64 3.33 12.51
N ASN A 35 10.60 3.42 13.84
CA ASN A 35 9.37 3.76 14.56
C ASN A 35 8.83 5.16 14.19
N ASN A 36 9.71 6.15 14.07
CA ASN A 36 9.31 7.52 13.72
C ASN A 36 8.81 7.61 12.28
N GLU A 37 9.52 6.98 11.35
CA GLU A 37 9.16 6.97 9.93
C GLU A 37 7.83 6.25 9.72
N ILE A 38 7.63 5.10 10.37
CA ILE A 38 6.40 4.29 10.28
C ILE A 38 5.22 5.01 10.91
N SER A 39 5.40 5.67 12.06
CA SER A 39 4.37 6.53 12.66
C SER A 39 3.94 7.61 11.69
N SER A 40 4.89 8.30 11.07
CA SER A 40 4.58 9.36 10.11
C SER A 40 3.92 8.83 8.83
N ILE A 41 4.28 7.63 8.37
CA ILE A 41 3.59 6.97 7.25
C ILE A 41 2.13 6.70 7.62
N ASN A 42 1.88 6.15 8.81
CA ASN A 42 0.52 5.87 9.30
C ASN A 42 -0.32 7.16 9.42
N GLU A 43 0.24 8.26 9.92
CA GLU A 43 -0.46 9.55 9.99
C GLU A 43 -0.94 10.04 8.61
N VAL A 44 -0.10 9.91 7.59
CA VAL A 44 -0.45 10.34 6.23
C VAL A 44 -1.46 9.39 5.60
N LEU A 45 -1.29 8.08 5.77
CA LEU A 45 -2.26 7.10 5.28
C LEU A 45 -3.64 7.31 5.92
N GLU A 46 -3.69 7.59 7.22
CA GLU A 46 -4.95 7.76 7.94
C GLU A 46 -5.65 9.02 7.45
N LYS A 47 -4.91 10.11 7.31
CA LYS A 47 -5.45 11.39 6.86
C LYS A 47 -5.98 11.36 5.43
N GLU A 48 -5.25 10.73 4.51
CA GLU A 48 -5.56 10.82 3.06
C GLU A 48 -6.38 9.63 2.56
N PHE A 49 -6.33 8.48 3.25
CA PHE A 49 -6.97 7.24 2.82
C PHE A 49 -7.79 6.56 3.92
N ASP A 50 -7.88 7.09 5.14
CA ASP A 50 -8.53 6.41 6.28
C ASP A 50 -7.99 4.99 6.49
N LEU A 51 -6.68 4.82 6.35
CA LEU A 51 -5.97 3.57 6.53
C LEU A 51 -4.70 3.77 7.35
N THR A 52 -4.25 2.74 8.06
CA THR A 52 -2.87 2.64 8.58
C THR A 52 -2.33 1.27 8.19
N LEU A 53 -1.01 1.08 8.28
CA LEU A 53 -0.41 -0.24 8.07
C LEU A 53 -1.01 -1.28 9.03
N GLU A 54 -1.23 -0.89 10.29
CA GLU A 54 -1.89 -1.74 11.29
C GLU A 54 -3.36 -2.02 10.94
N LYS A 55 -4.12 -1.01 10.53
CA LYS A 55 -5.53 -1.15 10.13
C LYS A 55 -5.64 -2.07 8.91
N ILE A 56 -4.75 -1.93 7.93
CA ILE A 56 -4.72 -2.80 6.74
C ILE A 56 -4.47 -4.26 7.13
N SER A 57 -3.54 -4.52 8.05
CA SER A 57 -3.21 -5.89 8.46
C SER A 57 -4.35 -6.57 9.23
N ASN A 58 -5.18 -5.79 9.92
CA ASN A 58 -6.23 -6.32 10.79
C ASN A 58 -7.65 -6.21 10.22
N ILE A 59 -7.89 -5.36 9.22
CA ILE A 59 -9.20 -5.25 8.57
C ILE A 59 -9.57 -6.55 7.86
N ASN A 60 -10.84 -6.97 7.95
CA ASN A 60 -11.28 -8.15 7.22
C ASN A 60 -11.23 -7.91 5.69
N THR A 61 -11.17 -9.00 4.93
CA THR A 61 -10.98 -8.95 3.48
C THR A 61 -12.11 -8.23 2.75
N THR A 62 -13.36 -8.43 3.18
CA THR A 62 -14.53 -7.80 2.55
C THR A 62 -14.51 -6.28 2.73
N ASP A 63 -14.22 -5.79 3.93
CA ASP A 63 -14.15 -4.37 4.23
C ASP A 63 -12.94 -3.73 3.56
N LEU A 64 -11.79 -4.41 3.49
CA LEU A 64 -10.64 -3.94 2.72
C LEU A 64 -10.99 -3.74 1.24
N ILE A 65 -11.60 -4.75 0.61
CA ILE A 65 -12.01 -4.67 -0.80
C ILE A 65 -13.02 -3.55 -1.00
N LYS A 66 -14.01 -3.43 -0.12
CA LYS A 66 -15.00 -2.35 -0.16
C LYS A 66 -14.30 -0.99 -0.11
N HIS A 67 -13.36 -0.81 0.81
CA HIS A 67 -12.60 0.43 0.96
C HIS A 67 -11.81 0.79 -0.29
N ILE A 68 -10.92 -0.11 -0.75
CA ILE A 68 -10.05 0.16 -1.90
C ILE A 68 -10.85 0.27 -3.21
N SER A 69 -12.03 -0.34 -3.31
CA SER A 69 -12.85 -0.28 -4.53
C SER A 69 -13.30 1.14 -4.89
N THR A 70 -13.36 2.04 -3.90
CA THR A 70 -13.70 3.45 -4.06
C THR A 70 -12.54 4.30 -4.59
N LEU A 71 -11.32 3.77 -4.55
CA LEU A 71 -10.12 4.48 -4.98
C LEU A 71 -9.89 4.33 -6.48
N HIS A 72 -9.16 5.29 -7.05
CA HIS A 72 -8.69 5.18 -8.42
C HIS A 72 -7.65 4.03 -8.52
N GLU A 73 -7.68 3.27 -9.62
CA GLU A 73 -6.82 2.08 -9.79
C GLU A 73 -5.34 2.38 -9.55
N SER A 74 -4.86 3.54 -10.01
CA SER A 74 -3.46 3.96 -9.78
C SER A 74 -3.10 4.14 -8.30
N HIS A 75 -4.05 4.52 -7.45
CA HIS A 75 -3.81 4.62 -6.01
C HIS A 75 -3.70 3.24 -5.39
N ILE A 76 -4.55 2.31 -5.82
CA ILE A 76 -4.53 0.91 -5.36
C ILE A 76 -3.20 0.24 -5.74
N GLU A 77 -2.69 0.47 -6.95
CA GLU A 77 -1.34 0.04 -7.36
C GLU A 77 -0.24 0.54 -6.41
N LYS A 78 -0.34 1.80 -6.01
CA LYS A 78 0.66 2.41 -5.16
C LYS A 78 0.54 1.97 -3.72
N ILE A 79 -0.68 1.75 -3.21
CA ILE A 79 -0.91 1.14 -1.90
C ILE A 79 -0.30 -0.26 -1.87
N VAL A 80 -0.52 -1.08 -2.89
CA VAL A 80 0.05 -2.44 -2.90
C VAL A 80 1.57 -2.43 -2.97
N LYS A 81 2.15 -1.48 -3.72
CA LYS A 81 3.59 -1.26 -3.76
C LYS A 81 4.14 -0.78 -2.42
N LEU A 82 3.40 0.08 -1.70
CA LEU A 82 3.75 0.53 -0.36
C LEU A 82 3.80 -0.65 0.62
N LEU A 83 2.77 -1.51 0.63
CA LEU A 83 2.73 -2.71 1.48
C LEU A 83 3.86 -3.69 1.15
N TYR A 84 4.12 -3.91 -0.14
CA TYR A 84 5.24 -4.73 -0.59
C TYR A 84 6.59 -4.19 -0.07
N GLN A 85 6.85 -2.90 -0.25
CA GLN A 85 8.08 -2.28 0.22
C GLN A 85 8.18 -2.32 1.75
N PHE A 86 7.07 -2.12 2.46
CA PHE A 86 7.03 -2.23 3.91
C PHE A 86 7.47 -3.61 4.37
N VAL A 87 6.83 -4.67 3.87
CA VAL A 87 7.12 -6.06 4.28
C VAL A 87 8.59 -6.41 4.03
N VAL A 88 9.09 -6.14 2.82
CA VAL A 88 10.49 -6.43 2.46
C VAL A 88 11.46 -5.64 3.34
N LYS A 89 11.16 -4.37 3.61
CA LYS A 89 12.03 -3.49 4.38
C LYS A 89 12.12 -3.91 5.83
N ILE A 90 10.99 -4.14 6.50
CA ILE A 90 10.96 -4.56 7.90
C ILE A 90 11.64 -5.92 8.07
N GLN A 91 11.44 -6.85 7.14
CA GLN A 91 12.18 -8.11 7.15
C GLN A 91 13.68 -7.90 7.05
N SER A 92 14.15 -7.06 6.13
CA SER A 92 15.59 -6.81 5.93
C SER A 92 16.27 -6.18 7.15
N LEU A 93 15.51 -5.48 7.98
CA LEU A 93 15.98 -4.85 9.21
C LEU A 93 15.80 -5.75 10.46
N ASP A 94 15.27 -6.97 10.27
CA ASP A 94 14.92 -7.93 11.34
C ASP A 94 14.01 -7.33 12.43
N LEU A 95 13.12 -6.40 12.04
CA LEU A 95 12.17 -5.73 12.92
C LEU A 95 10.81 -6.44 12.99
N LYS A 96 10.75 -7.70 12.54
CA LYS A 96 9.52 -8.50 12.37
C LYS A 96 8.71 -8.67 13.65
N GLU A 97 9.33 -8.67 14.83
CA GLU A 97 8.64 -8.86 16.11
C GLU A 97 7.67 -7.72 16.44
N ASN A 98 7.87 -6.54 15.83
CA ASN A 98 7.04 -5.37 16.07
C ASN A 98 5.89 -5.21 15.08
N TYR A 99 5.80 -6.08 14.06
CA TYR A 99 4.86 -5.91 12.95
C TYR A 99 4.26 -7.24 12.48
N GLU A 100 2.97 -7.20 12.17
CA GLU A 100 2.21 -8.34 11.64
C GLU A 100 2.50 -8.54 10.14
N LEU A 101 3.75 -8.89 9.80
CA LEU A 101 4.22 -8.96 8.41
C LEU A 101 3.44 -9.97 7.57
N ASN A 102 3.12 -11.14 8.13
CA ASN A 102 2.38 -12.18 7.42
C ASN A 102 0.97 -11.69 7.03
N LYS A 103 0.26 -11.06 7.97
CA LYS A 103 -1.05 -10.46 7.69
C LYS A 103 -0.93 -9.32 6.67
N THR A 104 0.08 -8.47 6.80
CA THR A 104 0.32 -7.38 5.85
C THR A 104 0.56 -7.92 4.43
N ALA A 105 1.35 -8.98 4.32
CA ALA A 105 1.64 -9.66 3.05
C ALA A 105 0.40 -10.29 2.45
N GLU A 106 -0.42 -10.97 3.26
CA GLU A 106 -1.71 -11.54 2.84
C GLU A 106 -2.62 -10.45 2.24
N LYS A 107 -2.73 -9.30 2.92
CA LYS A 107 -3.56 -8.17 2.45
C LYS A 107 -3.00 -7.56 1.17
N GLY A 108 -1.68 -7.46 1.03
CA GLY A 108 -1.03 -7.10 -0.22
C GLY A 108 -1.41 -8.05 -1.37
N ILE A 109 -1.41 -9.36 -1.13
CA ILE A 109 -1.80 -10.38 -2.14
C ILE A 109 -3.27 -10.23 -2.53
N ILE A 110 -4.17 -10.05 -1.56
CA ILE A 110 -5.60 -9.82 -1.79
C ILE A 110 -5.81 -8.60 -2.70
N ILE A 111 -5.12 -7.49 -2.43
CA ILE A 111 -5.20 -6.27 -3.25
C ILE A 111 -4.69 -6.53 -4.68
N ILE A 112 -3.61 -7.31 -4.84
CA ILE A 112 -3.11 -7.71 -6.17
C ILE A 112 -4.17 -8.53 -6.93
N GLU A 113 -4.82 -9.48 -6.26
CA GLU A 113 -5.87 -10.31 -6.89
C GLU A 113 -7.06 -9.46 -7.32
N PHE A 114 -7.50 -8.53 -6.47
CA PHE A 114 -8.53 -7.55 -6.82
C PHE A 114 -8.13 -6.72 -8.05
N LEU A 115 -6.90 -6.19 -8.09
CA LEU A 115 -6.38 -5.44 -9.23
C LEU A 115 -6.35 -6.26 -10.51
N ASN A 116 -5.99 -7.55 -10.45
CA ASN A 116 -5.99 -8.43 -11.61
C ASN A 116 -7.38 -8.76 -12.13
N GLN A 117 -8.38 -8.81 -11.26
CA GLN A 117 -9.78 -9.00 -11.67
C GLN A 117 -10.38 -7.73 -12.30
N LYS A 118 -9.99 -6.54 -11.79
CA LYS A 118 -10.51 -5.24 -12.24
C LYS A 118 -9.81 -4.71 -13.49
N SER A 119 -8.50 -4.92 -13.58
CA SER A 119 -7.66 -4.42 -14.68
C SER A 119 -7.86 -5.22 -15.96
N LYS A 120 -7.91 -4.51 -17.09
CA LYS A 120 -7.87 -5.14 -18.42
C LYS A 120 -6.46 -5.53 -18.86
N LEU A 121 -5.44 -5.05 -18.15
CA LEU A 121 -4.03 -5.25 -18.48
C LEU A 121 -3.37 -6.17 -17.45
N PHE A 122 -2.63 -7.14 -17.98
CA PHE A 122 -1.74 -7.97 -17.18
C PHE A 122 -0.52 -7.15 -16.73
N SER A 123 -0.09 -7.35 -15.48
CA SER A 123 1.08 -6.68 -14.91
C SER A 123 2.08 -7.69 -14.36
N VAL A 124 3.28 -7.69 -14.94
CA VAL A 124 4.42 -8.48 -14.47
C VAL A 124 4.86 -8.02 -13.08
N GLU A 125 4.83 -6.70 -12.81
CA GLU A 125 5.19 -6.14 -11.51
C GLU A 125 4.27 -6.70 -10.40
N ARG A 126 2.95 -6.74 -10.64
CA ARG A 126 1.99 -7.34 -9.71
C ARG A 126 2.32 -8.81 -9.43
N MET A 127 2.64 -9.59 -10.46
CA MET A 127 2.99 -11.01 -10.29
C MET A 127 4.26 -11.21 -9.48
N ASN A 128 5.28 -10.38 -9.71
CA ASN A 128 6.53 -10.43 -8.96
C ASN A 128 6.30 -10.06 -7.49
N MET A 129 5.59 -8.96 -7.23
CA MET A 129 5.23 -8.58 -5.86
C MET A 129 4.44 -9.68 -5.15
N LYS A 130 3.44 -10.28 -5.82
CA LYS A 130 2.66 -11.40 -5.26
C LYS A 130 3.56 -12.57 -4.87
N LYS A 131 4.44 -13.01 -5.77
CA LYS A 131 5.38 -14.12 -5.52
C LYS A 131 6.29 -13.83 -4.34
N THR A 132 6.80 -12.60 -4.22
CA THR A 132 7.65 -12.23 -3.09
C THR A 132 6.85 -12.19 -1.79
N LEU A 133 5.65 -11.62 -1.78
CA LEU A 133 4.79 -11.58 -0.60
C LEU A 133 4.39 -12.98 -0.12
N GLN A 134 4.24 -13.95 -1.02
CA GLN A 134 3.97 -15.35 -0.67
C GLN A 134 5.10 -16.01 0.15
N LEU A 135 6.32 -15.46 0.13
CA LEU A 135 7.43 -15.95 0.97
C LEU A 135 7.26 -15.59 2.45
N TYR A 136 6.28 -14.74 2.78
CA TYR A 136 6.01 -14.24 4.13
C TYR A 136 4.70 -14.80 4.72
N LEU A 137 4.08 -15.79 4.07
CA LEU A 137 2.90 -16.49 4.58
C LEU A 137 3.33 -17.78 5.29
#